data_AF-A0A7X8LH26-F1
#
_entry.id   AF-A0A7X8LH26-F1
#
_cell.length_a   1.000
_cell.length_b   1.000
_cell.length_c   1.000
_cell.angle_alpha   90.00
_cell.angle_beta   90.00
_cell.angle_gamma   90.00
#
_symmetry.space_group_name_H-M   'P 1'
#
loop_
_entity.id
_entity.type
_entity.pdbx_description
1 polymer ?
#
loop_
_entity_poly.entity_id
_entity_poly.type
_entity_poly.pdbx_seq_one_letter_code
_entity_poly.pdbx_strand_id
1 'polypeptide(L)'
;MKLSLKTVRTLKDSKTIAVITLSMLVLNNALCADRFWIGEGNWNDTANWSDTSGGDGGATLPSTADTAFFDENSGDCTLNININVKGVSLAEGYSGTITQEETRKVTIGALHYSQAGGTFIGGTNSFTLTDGNFALSGGKFMAGEAQSITVSRDVIIAAPVFEAGSSTFLLRNTGATMLVTNTATGNINFHQLSLGNYSGSTTRNINIANGTTLVVHDKLMFKGNKNITLDGQGLLIAKGDVSFDNMSYNAGTAELLIAGNENQTLSSNGA
;
A
#
# COMPACT_ATOMS: atom_id res chain seq x y z
N MET A 1 29.31 77.12 26.80
CA MET A 1 28.25 77.29 27.81
C MET A 1 26.95 76.72 27.24
N LYS A 2 26.31 75.81 27.97
CA LYS A 2 25.15 74.99 27.58
C LYS A 2 24.01 75.78 26.91
N LEU A 3 23.30 75.13 25.96
CA LEU A 3 21.83 75.03 26.04
C LEU A 3 21.36 73.70 25.42
N SER A 4 20.31 73.13 26.00
CA SER A 4 19.85 71.74 25.86
C SER A 4 18.33 71.70 25.64
N LEU A 5 17.90 70.67 24.88
CA LEU A 5 16.61 69.95 24.87
C LEU A 5 15.31 70.60 24.32
N LYS A 6 14.69 69.97 23.29
CA LYS A 6 13.41 69.21 23.40
C LYS A 6 12.92 68.61 22.06
N THR A 7 12.53 67.34 22.13
CA THR A 7 11.87 66.46 21.12
C THR A 7 10.40 66.84 20.86
N VAL A 8 9.80 66.45 19.70
CA VAL A 8 8.48 65.73 19.55
C VAL A 8 7.85 65.81 18.12
N ARG A 9 7.69 64.63 17.46
CA ARG A 9 6.61 64.13 16.50
C ARG A 9 6.40 64.85 15.15
N THR A 10 6.02 64.28 14.00
CA THR A 10 5.68 62.93 13.44
C THR A 10 5.54 63.13 11.92
N LEU A 11 5.91 62.15 11.08
CA LEU A 11 5.19 61.90 9.81
C LEU A 11 4.88 60.41 9.72
N LYS A 12 3.58 60.16 9.86
CA LYS A 12 2.84 58.92 9.77
C LYS A 12 2.49 58.72 8.29
N ASP A 13 2.28 57.47 7.88
CA ASP A 13 1.70 57.05 6.59
C ASP A 13 2.68 56.59 5.49
N SER A 14 3.53 55.62 5.85
CA SER A 14 4.08 54.61 4.93
C SER A 14 3.40 53.26 5.20
N LYS A 15 2.12 53.12 4.79
CA LYS A 15 1.37 51.85 4.93
C LYS A 15 0.57 51.44 3.69
N THR A 16 0.70 52.13 2.56
CA THR A 16 -0.16 51.89 1.38
C THR A 16 0.58 51.32 0.15
N ILE A 17 1.89 51.07 0.21
CA ILE A 17 2.68 50.50 -0.91
C ILE A 17 3.39 49.20 -0.49
N ALA A 18 2.69 48.34 0.25
CA ALA A 18 3.15 46.99 0.58
C ALA A 18 2.00 45.96 0.64
N VAL A 19 0.86 46.26 -0.02
CA VAL A 19 -0.39 45.48 0.13
C VAL A 19 -0.82 44.77 -1.16
N ILE A 20 -0.06 44.85 -2.26
CA ILE A 20 -0.47 44.27 -3.57
C ILE A 20 0.45 43.15 -4.11
N THR A 21 1.53 42.77 -3.42
CA THR A 21 2.37 41.62 -3.85
C THR A 21 2.52 40.51 -2.81
N LEU A 22 1.63 40.47 -1.81
CA LEU A 22 1.57 39.36 -0.83
C LEU A 22 0.38 38.41 -1.06
N SER A 23 -0.24 38.41 -2.24
CA SER A 23 -1.49 37.65 -2.48
C SER A 23 -1.42 36.49 -3.49
N MET A 24 -0.28 36.17 -4.15
CA MET A 24 -0.17 34.94 -4.94
C MET A 24 1.26 34.38 -5.00
N LEU A 25 1.77 33.95 -3.86
CA LEU A 25 2.63 32.77 -3.86
C LEU A 25 1.99 31.79 -2.88
N VAL A 26 0.88 31.16 -3.32
CA VAL A 26 0.51 29.87 -2.78
C VAL A 26 1.66 28.95 -3.16
N LEU A 27 2.61 28.81 -2.25
CA LEU A 27 3.45 27.63 -2.24
C LEU A 27 2.46 26.49 -2.12
N ASN A 28 2.12 25.85 -3.25
CA ASN A 28 1.60 24.49 -3.27
C ASN A 28 2.70 23.60 -2.70
N ASN A 29 2.96 23.75 -1.42
CA ASN A 29 3.56 22.70 -0.64
C ASN A 29 2.50 21.61 -0.71
N ALA A 30 2.75 20.61 -1.54
CA ALA A 30 2.10 19.31 -1.44
C ALA A 30 2.46 18.70 -0.08
N LEU A 31 1.95 19.31 0.99
CA LEU A 31 1.75 18.64 2.24
C LEU A 31 0.76 17.52 1.92
N CYS A 32 1.03 16.33 2.42
CA CYS A 32 0.06 15.24 2.39
C CYS A 32 -1.24 15.80 2.95
N ALA A 33 -2.24 16.00 2.10
CA ALA A 33 -3.54 16.42 2.58
C ALA A 33 -4.29 15.15 2.94
N ASP A 34 -4.74 15.07 4.17
CA ASP A 34 -5.59 13.98 4.60
C ASP A 34 -6.95 14.13 3.91
N ARG A 35 -7.47 13.04 3.37
CA ARG A 35 -8.79 12.99 2.73
C ARG A 35 -9.63 11.95 3.42
N PHE A 36 -10.70 12.40 4.07
CA PHE A 36 -11.57 11.54 4.86
C PHE A 36 -12.79 11.17 4.04
N TRP A 37 -13.06 9.87 3.94
CA TRP A 37 -14.31 9.37 3.42
C TRP A 37 -15.40 9.56 4.48
N ILE A 38 -16.46 10.29 4.17
CA ILE A 38 -17.55 10.60 5.13
C ILE A 38 -18.92 10.09 4.65
N GLY A 39 -18.97 9.49 3.48
CA GLY A 39 -20.21 9.17 2.80
C GLY A 39 -20.39 7.68 2.53
N GLU A 40 -21.27 7.40 1.58
CA GLU A 40 -21.56 6.07 1.07
C GLU A 40 -21.63 6.11 -0.46
N GLY A 41 -21.19 5.04 -1.13
CA GLY A 41 -21.27 4.89 -2.57
C GLY A 41 -19.97 5.22 -3.31
N ASN A 42 -20.05 5.98 -4.40
CA ASN A 42 -18.97 6.05 -5.39
C ASN A 42 -17.78 6.92 -4.96
N TRP A 43 -16.57 6.38 -5.09
CA TRP A 43 -15.30 7.07 -4.80
C TRP A 43 -15.20 8.42 -5.51
N ASN A 44 -15.70 8.52 -6.75
CA ASN A 44 -15.56 9.74 -7.55
C ASN A 44 -16.59 10.86 -7.23
N ASP A 45 -17.45 10.67 -6.23
CA ASP A 45 -18.33 11.71 -5.74
C ASP A 45 -17.64 12.58 -4.68
N THR A 46 -17.37 13.84 -4.99
CA THR A 46 -16.73 14.79 -4.07
C THR A 46 -17.57 15.06 -2.82
N ALA A 47 -18.89 14.84 -2.86
CA ALA A 47 -19.73 14.97 -1.67
C ALA A 47 -19.38 13.95 -0.57
N ASN A 48 -18.74 12.83 -0.93
CA ASN A 48 -18.31 11.80 0.00
C ASN A 48 -16.91 12.04 0.60
N TRP A 49 -16.23 13.13 0.21
CA TRP A 49 -14.89 13.47 0.70
C TRP A 49 -14.90 14.74 1.55
N SER A 50 -14.16 14.71 2.66
CA SER A 50 -13.94 15.84 3.56
C SER A 50 -12.45 16.06 3.83
N ASP A 51 -12.09 17.28 4.22
CA ASP A 51 -10.76 17.64 4.72
C ASP A 51 -10.56 17.25 6.20
N THR A 52 -11.63 16.83 6.90
CA THR A 52 -11.60 16.37 8.30
C THR A 52 -12.54 15.20 8.53
N SER A 53 -12.20 14.29 9.44
CA SER A 53 -13.08 13.19 9.84
C SER A 53 -14.46 13.68 10.29
N GLY A 54 -15.52 13.11 9.72
CA GLY A 54 -16.92 13.47 10.00
C GLY A 54 -17.32 14.92 9.64
N GLY A 55 -16.48 15.64 8.91
CA GLY A 55 -16.72 17.03 8.52
C GLY A 55 -17.70 17.17 7.34
N ASP A 56 -17.77 18.38 6.80
CA ASP A 56 -18.59 18.65 5.62
C ASP A 56 -18.00 18.01 4.36
N GLY A 57 -18.88 17.53 3.48
CA GLY A 57 -18.51 17.00 2.17
C GLY A 57 -18.17 18.08 1.15
N GLY A 58 -17.47 17.69 0.08
CA GLY A 58 -17.12 18.58 -1.03
C GLY A 58 -15.62 18.79 -1.20
N ALA A 59 -14.77 18.09 -0.44
CA ALA A 59 -13.34 18.08 -0.69
C ALA A 59 -13.02 17.42 -2.05
N THR A 60 -11.84 17.72 -2.58
CA THR A 60 -11.38 17.09 -3.82
C THR A 60 -11.07 15.62 -3.61
N LEU A 61 -11.17 14.81 -4.67
CA LEU A 61 -10.73 13.41 -4.63
C LEU A 61 -9.25 13.32 -4.20
N PRO A 62 -8.86 12.27 -3.45
CA PRO A 62 -7.46 12.03 -3.11
C PRO A 62 -6.61 11.83 -4.36
N SER A 63 -5.44 12.46 -4.39
CA SER A 63 -4.45 12.37 -5.46
C SER A 63 -3.21 11.58 -5.03
N THR A 64 -2.20 11.52 -5.89
CA THR A 64 -0.90 10.88 -5.61
C THR A 64 -0.11 11.53 -4.48
N ALA A 65 -0.54 12.71 -4.00
CA ALA A 65 0.05 13.39 -2.85
C ALA A 65 -0.64 13.04 -1.53
N ASP A 66 -1.84 12.45 -1.58
CA ASP A 66 -2.79 12.42 -0.47
C ASP A 66 -2.99 11.00 0.08
N THR A 67 -3.42 10.92 1.33
CA THR A 67 -3.83 9.66 1.96
C THR A 67 -5.35 9.65 2.09
N ALA A 68 -5.98 8.55 1.66
CA ALA A 68 -7.40 8.32 1.87
C ALA A 68 -7.63 7.62 3.21
N PHE A 69 -8.41 8.24 4.08
CA PHE A 69 -8.75 7.76 5.41
C PHE A 69 -10.20 7.29 5.46
N PHE A 70 -10.38 6.11 6.03
CA PHE A 70 -11.66 5.51 6.38
C PHE A 70 -11.65 5.25 7.88
N ASP A 71 -12.60 5.81 8.61
CA ASP A 71 -12.69 5.72 10.07
C ASP A 71 -14.13 5.43 10.54
N GLU A 72 -14.44 5.61 11.82
CA GLU A 72 -15.78 5.36 12.36
C GLU A 72 -16.89 6.23 11.73
N ASN A 73 -16.54 7.34 11.07
CA ASN A 73 -17.50 8.21 10.38
C ASN A 73 -17.64 7.87 8.89
N SER A 74 -17.01 6.78 8.43
CA SER A 74 -16.99 6.34 7.04
C SER A 74 -18.00 5.23 6.76
N GLY A 75 -18.75 5.32 5.66
CA GLY A 75 -19.62 4.26 5.16
C GLY A 75 -18.99 3.38 4.07
N ASP A 76 -19.82 2.62 3.36
CA ASP A 76 -19.39 1.77 2.25
C ASP A 76 -18.87 2.60 1.06
N CYS A 77 -17.81 2.13 0.41
CA CYS A 77 -17.16 2.83 -0.69
C CYS A 77 -16.98 1.92 -1.90
N THR A 78 -17.40 2.39 -3.07
CA THR A 78 -17.22 1.73 -4.35
C THR A 78 -16.12 2.44 -5.13
N LEU A 79 -14.99 1.77 -5.37
CA LEU A 79 -13.92 2.29 -6.23
C LEU A 79 -14.36 2.15 -7.70
N ASN A 80 -15.15 3.12 -8.18
CA ASN A 80 -15.76 3.10 -9.51
C ASN A 80 -14.89 3.72 -10.62
N ILE A 81 -13.71 4.23 -10.26
CA ILE A 81 -12.69 4.76 -11.17
C ILE A 81 -11.33 4.14 -10.85
N ASN A 82 -10.35 4.30 -11.76
CA ASN A 82 -8.96 4.00 -11.41
C ASN A 82 -8.48 5.01 -10.37
N ILE A 83 -7.96 4.54 -9.24
CA ILE A 83 -7.44 5.40 -8.18
C ILE A 83 -5.92 5.33 -8.12
N ASN A 84 -5.30 6.47 -7.80
CA ASN A 84 -3.87 6.58 -7.58
C ASN A 84 -3.62 7.56 -6.44
N VAL A 85 -3.32 7.00 -5.27
CA VAL A 85 -3.20 7.74 -4.00
C VAL A 85 -1.84 7.49 -3.37
N LYS A 86 -1.40 8.37 -2.47
CA LYS A 86 -0.13 8.18 -1.77
C LYS A 86 -0.22 7.10 -0.70
N GLY A 87 -1.36 7.01 -0.03
CA GLY A 87 -1.64 6.03 1.02
C GLY A 87 -3.14 5.76 1.17
N VAL A 88 -3.47 4.66 1.84
CA VAL A 88 -4.84 4.33 2.24
C VAL A 88 -4.79 3.79 3.67
N SER A 89 -5.66 4.29 4.54
CA SER A 89 -5.77 3.89 5.94
C SER A 89 -7.21 3.59 6.30
N LEU A 90 -7.49 2.35 6.69
CA LEU A 90 -8.76 1.92 7.27
C LEU A 90 -8.53 1.76 8.77
N ALA A 91 -9.03 2.71 9.57
CA ALA A 91 -8.90 2.69 11.01
C ALA A 91 -9.71 1.54 11.64
N GLU A 92 -9.39 1.18 12.88
CA GLU A 92 -10.06 0.09 13.61
C GLU A 92 -11.57 0.31 13.73
N GLY A 93 -12.00 1.57 13.90
CA GLY A 93 -13.41 1.94 13.99
C GLY A 93 -14.19 1.86 12.67
N TYR A 94 -13.51 1.73 11.52
CA TYR A 94 -14.20 1.58 10.24
C TYR A 94 -14.90 0.23 10.17
N SER A 95 -16.20 0.22 9.92
CA SER A 95 -17.01 -1.01 9.80
C SER A 95 -17.53 -1.27 8.39
N GLY A 96 -17.36 -0.32 7.48
CA GLY A 96 -17.86 -0.43 6.11
C GLY A 96 -17.04 -1.36 5.21
N THR A 97 -17.46 -1.40 3.96
CA THR A 97 -16.84 -2.18 2.89
C THR A 97 -16.32 -1.27 1.79
N ILE A 98 -15.04 -1.41 1.44
CA ILE A 98 -14.47 -0.87 0.21
C ILE A 98 -14.54 -1.95 -0.86
N THR A 99 -15.31 -1.71 -1.91
CA THR A 99 -15.45 -2.61 -3.06
C THR A 99 -14.72 -2.03 -4.26
N GLN A 100 -13.70 -2.72 -4.75
CA GLN A 100 -13.07 -2.40 -6.02
C GLN A 100 -13.94 -2.92 -7.16
N GLU A 101 -14.52 -2.02 -7.96
CA GLU A 101 -15.28 -2.45 -9.14
C GLU A 101 -14.39 -3.21 -10.12
N GLU A 102 -15.04 -4.11 -10.87
CA GLU A 102 -14.38 -4.87 -11.90
C GLU A 102 -13.64 -3.97 -12.88
N THR A 103 -12.48 -4.45 -13.35
CA THR A 103 -11.59 -3.72 -14.26
C THR A 103 -10.95 -2.43 -13.71
N ARG A 104 -11.29 -1.93 -12.52
CA ARG A 104 -10.67 -0.72 -11.94
C ARG A 104 -9.30 -1.02 -11.35
N LYS A 105 -8.34 -0.10 -11.52
CA LYS A 105 -6.99 -0.21 -10.95
C LYS A 105 -6.91 0.55 -9.64
N VAL A 106 -6.22 -0.03 -8.67
CA VAL A 106 -5.84 0.61 -7.42
C VAL A 106 -4.32 0.75 -7.40
N THR A 107 -3.83 1.98 -7.29
CA THR A 107 -2.41 2.29 -7.13
C THR A 107 -2.20 3.06 -5.83
N ILE A 108 -1.27 2.59 -5.01
CA ILE A 108 -0.93 3.16 -3.71
C ILE A 108 0.57 3.45 -3.68
N GLY A 109 0.90 4.64 -3.22
CA GLY A 109 2.26 5.18 -3.14
C GLY A 109 3.02 4.75 -1.88
N ALA A 110 3.88 5.66 -1.43
CA ALA A 110 4.84 5.43 -0.36
C ALA A 110 4.25 5.50 1.06
N LEU A 111 3.01 5.97 1.24
CA LEU A 111 2.34 6.04 2.55
C LEU A 111 1.52 4.80 2.90
N HIS A 112 1.80 3.69 2.19
CA HIS A 112 1.36 2.35 2.55
C HIS A 112 -0.15 2.10 2.37
N TYR A 113 -0.52 0.83 2.42
CA TYR A 113 -1.89 0.39 2.66
C TYR A 113 -1.95 -0.16 4.08
N SER A 114 -2.77 0.44 4.94
CA SER A 114 -2.95 0.02 6.32
C SER A 114 -4.42 -0.28 6.59
N GLN A 115 -4.72 -1.51 7.02
CA GLN A 115 -6.07 -1.94 7.34
C GLN A 115 -6.13 -2.47 8.78
N ALA A 116 -6.78 -1.71 9.65
CA ALA A 116 -7.10 -2.07 11.02
C ALA A 116 -8.60 -2.39 11.21
N GLY A 117 -9.47 -1.94 10.30
CA GLY A 117 -10.90 -2.20 10.32
C GLY A 117 -11.49 -2.46 8.94
N GLY A 118 -12.81 -2.64 8.89
CA GLY A 118 -13.61 -2.77 7.69
C GLY A 118 -13.30 -4.00 6.84
N THR A 119 -13.96 -4.06 5.68
CA THR A 119 -13.74 -5.08 4.66
C THR A 119 -13.24 -4.44 3.37
N PHE A 120 -12.22 -5.02 2.76
CA PHE A 120 -11.86 -4.75 1.37
C PHE A 120 -12.27 -5.92 0.49
N ILE A 121 -12.97 -5.65 -0.60
CA ILE A 121 -13.32 -6.63 -1.64
C ILE A 121 -12.65 -6.19 -2.95
N GLY A 122 -11.72 -7.02 -3.43
CA GLY A 122 -11.01 -6.81 -4.68
C GLY A 122 -11.86 -7.17 -5.90
N GLY A 123 -11.60 -6.48 -7.01
CA GLY A 123 -12.10 -6.85 -8.34
C GLY A 123 -11.06 -7.69 -9.10
N THR A 124 -11.20 -7.78 -10.43
CA THR A 124 -10.32 -8.58 -11.31
C THR A 124 -9.03 -7.89 -11.79
N ASN A 125 -8.83 -6.59 -11.54
CA ASN A 125 -7.69 -5.82 -12.05
C ASN A 125 -6.68 -5.45 -10.95
N SER A 126 -5.60 -4.77 -11.30
CA SER A 126 -4.43 -4.59 -10.44
C SER A 126 -4.72 -3.81 -9.15
N PHE A 127 -4.18 -4.32 -8.04
CA PHE A 127 -3.99 -3.61 -6.77
C PHE A 127 -2.48 -3.51 -6.51
N THR A 128 -1.90 -2.32 -6.63
CA THR A 128 -0.44 -2.13 -6.69
C THR A 128 0.04 -1.14 -5.64
N LEU A 129 0.91 -1.60 -4.74
CA LEU A 129 1.74 -0.75 -3.89
C LEU A 129 3.10 -0.55 -4.55
N THR A 130 3.34 0.68 -5.00
CA THR A 130 4.55 1.04 -5.76
C THR A 130 5.77 1.20 -4.86
N ASP A 131 5.57 1.69 -3.64
CA ASP A 131 6.66 1.94 -2.68
C ASP A 131 6.20 1.90 -1.21
N GLY A 132 5.06 1.25 -0.95
CA GLY A 132 4.45 1.19 0.38
C GLY A 132 4.32 -0.23 0.91
N ASN A 133 4.24 -0.34 2.24
CA ASN A 133 3.97 -1.59 2.95
C ASN A 133 2.50 -1.98 2.79
N PHE A 134 2.24 -3.29 2.77
CA PHE A 134 0.90 -3.86 2.86
C PHE A 134 0.72 -4.38 4.29
N ALA A 135 -0.06 -3.65 5.10
CA ALA A 135 -0.23 -3.93 6.52
C ALA A 135 -1.70 -4.23 6.85
N LEU A 136 -1.97 -5.43 7.35
CA LEU A 136 -3.27 -5.88 7.83
C LEU A 136 -3.18 -6.13 9.34
N SER A 137 -3.59 -5.17 10.16
CA SER A 137 -3.65 -5.29 11.62
C SER A 137 -5.05 -5.58 12.16
N GLY A 138 -6.05 -5.58 11.29
CA GLY A 138 -7.44 -5.89 11.60
C GLY A 138 -8.28 -5.97 10.32
N GLY A 139 -9.60 -6.01 10.48
CA GLY A 139 -10.53 -6.11 9.35
C GLY A 139 -10.40 -7.39 8.52
N LYS A 140 -10.92 -7.33 7.29
CA LYS A 140 -10.92 -8.42 6.32
C LYS A 140 -10.45 -7.92 4.95
N PHE A 141 -9.43 -8.56 4.38
CA PHE A 141 -8.98 -8.29 3.01
C PHE A 141 -9.31 -9.48 2.12
N MET A 142 -10.24 -9.29 1.17
CA MET A 142 -10.65 -10.28 0.18
C MET A 142 -10.12 -9.87 -1.18
N ALA A 143 -9.06 -10.52 -1.66
CA ALA A 143 -8.62 -10.33 -3.02
C ALA A 143 -9.65 -10.89 -4.02
N GLY A 144 -9.79 -10.22 -5.16
CA GLY A 144 -10.72 -10.61 -6.21
C GLY A 144 -10.23 -11.81 -7.02
N GLU A 145 -11.13 -12.38 -7.83
CA GLU A 145 -10.78 -13.49 -8.73
C GLU A 145 -9.77 -13.05 -9.79
N ALA A 146 -8.73 -13.86 -9.99
CA ALA A 146 -7.63 -13.57 -10.92
C ALA A 146 -6.98 -12.18 -10.76
N GLN A 147 -7.20 -11.52 -9.62
CA GLN A 147 -6.66 -10.20 -9.35
C GLN A 147 -5.12 -10.23 -9.35
N SER A 148 -4.49 -9.18 -9.85
CA SER A 148 -3.04 -9.02 -9.70
C SER A 148 -2.75 -8.07 -8.53
N ILE A 149 -2.19 -8.61 -7.44
CA ILE A 149 -1.75 -7.82 -6.29
C ILE A 149 -0.23 -7.70 -6.36
N THR A 150 0.30 -6.48 -6.34
CA THR A 150 1.73 -6.23 -6.36
C THR A 150 2.14 -5.40 -5.15
N VAL A 151 3.10 -5.92 -4.37
CA VAL A 151 3.65 -5.22 -3.20
C VAL A 151 5.15 -5.08 -3.37
N SER A 152 5.65 -3.84 -3.24
CA SER A 152 7.07 -3.53 -3.48
C SER A 152 7.90 -3.39 -2.20
N ARG A 153 7.24 -3.34 -1.04
CA ARG A 153 7.83 -3.24 0.31
C ARG A 153 7.26 -4.31 1.24
N ASP A 154 7.27 -4.07 2.54
CA ASP A 154 6.99 -5.11 3.52
C ASP A 154 5.53 -5.56 3.48
N VAL A 155 5.32 -6.84 3.79
CA VAL A 155 4.00 -7.46 3.97
C VAL A 155 3.88 -7.84 5.44
N ILE A 156 2.89 -7.27 6.13
CA ILE A 156 2.69 -7.43 7.57
C ILE A 156 1.24 -7.85 7.78
N ILE A 157 1.02 -9.09 8.25
CA ILE A 157 -0.31 -9.61 8.56
C ILE A 157 -0.35 -9.93 10.05
N ALA A 158 -1.25 -9.29 10.78
CA ALA A 158 -1.36 -9.40 12.23
C ALA A 158 -2.78 -9.76 12.72
N ALA A 159 -3.75 -9.85 11.80
CA ALA A 159 -5.14 -10.15 12.11
C ALA A 159 -5.77 -11.13 11.09
N PRO A 160 -6.91 -11.77 11.43
CA PRO A 160 -7.15 -13.15 11.05
C PRO A 160 -7.68 -13.39 9.62
N VAL A 161 -7.90 -12.37 8.79
CA VAL A 161 -8.56 -12.61 7.48
C VAL A 161 -7.88 -11.88 6.32
N PHE A 162 -6.81 -12.49 5.84
CA PHE A 162 -6.34 -12.32 4.47
C PHE A 162 -6.86 -13.48 3.61
N GLU A 163 -7.78 -13.19 2.71
CA GLU A 163 -8.33 -14.12 1.74
C GLU A 163 -7.77 -13.78 0.36
N ALA A 164 -6.75 -14.53 -0.06
CA ALA A 164 -6.08 -14.28 -1.34
C ALA A 164 -6.96 -14.58 -2.57
N GLY A 165 -8.14 -15.20 -2.41
CA GLY A 165 -8.96 -15.64 -3.55
C GLY A 165 -8.14 -16.42 -4.58
N SER A 166 -8.49 -16.37 -5.86
CA SER A 166 -7.66 -16.91 -6.94
C SER A 166 -6.61 -15.92 -7.47
N SER A 167 -6.27 -14.89 -6.69
CA SER A 167 -5.36 -13.82 -7.10
C SER A 167 -3.92 -14.31 -7.31
N THR A 168 -3.17 -13.54 -8.08
CA THR A 168 -1.71 -13.60 -8.14
C THR A 168 -1.12 -12.51 -7.28
N PHE A 169 -0.41 -12.89 -6.22
CA PHE A 169 0.32 -11.98 -5.35
C PHE A 169 1.79 -11.91 -5.78
N LEU A 170 2.28 -10.72 -6.11
CA LEU A 170 3.66 -10.46 -6.52
C LEU A 170 4.40 -9.66 -5.45
N LEU A 171 5.37 -10.31 -4.81
CA LEU A 171 6.39 -9.67 -3.99
C LEU A 171 7.47 -9.09 -4.91
N ARG A 172 7.25 -7.84 -5.32
CA ARG A 172 8.06 -7.09 -6.28
C ARG A 172 9.15 -6.31 -5.54
N ASN A 173 10.13 -6.98 -4.94
CA ASN A 173 11.12 -6.28 -4.12
C ASN A 173 11.93 -5.26 -4.93
N THR A 174 11.80 -3.99 -4.56
CA THR A 174 12.57 -2.85 -5.11
C THR A 174 13.55 -2.26 -4.09
N GLY A 175 13.37 -2.55 -2.81
CA GLY A 175 14.26 -2.19 -1.69
C GLY A 175 15.36 -3.20 -1.45
N ALA A 176 16.27 -2.94 -0.49
CA ALA A 176 17.37 -3.86 -0.15
C ALA A 176 16.87 -5.21 0.39
N THR A 177 15.95 -5.14 1.36
CA THR A 177 15.26 -6.27 1.96
C THR A 177 13.78 -5.95 2.01
N MET A 178 12.96 -6.94 1.67
CA MET A 178 11.52 -6.94 1.92
C MET A 178 11.26 -7.93 3.04
N LEU A 179 10.52 -7.52 4.07
CA LEU A 179 10.11 -8.38 5.16
C LEU A 179 8.68 -8.90 4.92
N VAL A 180 8.48 -10.20 5.10
CA VAL A 180 7.16 -10.83 5.13
C VAL A 180 6.95 -11.40 6.53
N THR A 181 5.96 -10.87 7.24
CA THR A 181 5.67 -11.27 8.62
C THR A 181 4.19 -11.61 8.78
N ASN A 182 3.93 -12.76 9.41
CA ASN A 182 2.66 -13.09 10.01
C ASN A 182 2.81 -13.07 11.54
N THR A 183 2.15 -12.14 12.22
CA THR A 183 2.00 -12.16 13.67
C THR A 183 0.62 -12.66 14.11
N ALA A 184 -0.26 -12.98 13.16
CA ALA A 184 -1.52 -13.69 13.44
C ALA A 184 -1.27 -15.19 13.62
N THR A 185 -2.26 -15.90 14.16
CA THR A 185 -2.22 -17.37 14.23
C THR A 185 -2.41 -17.99 12.85
N GLY A 186 -1.67 -19.05 12.56
CA GLY A 186 -1.84 -19.84 11.33
C GLY A 186 -0.92 -19.39 10.18
N ASN A 187 -1.31 -19.76 8.96
CA ASN A 187 -0.50 -19.55 7.76
C ASN A 187 -1.07 -18.42 6.90
N ILE A 188 -0.21 -17.72 6.18
CA ILE A 188 -0.63 -16.87 5.07
C ILE A 188 -0.82 -17.76 3.85
N ASN A 189 -2.04 -17.80 3.31
CA ASN A 189 -2.39 -18.65 2.18
C ASN A 189 -2.46 -17.83 0.90
N PHE A 190 -1.79 -18.29 -0.14
CA PHE A 190 -1.84 -17.77 -1.50
C PHE A 190 -2.27 -18.88 -2.45
N HIS A 191 -3.04 -18.55 -3.47
CA HIS A 191 -3.20 -19.45 -4.62
C HIS A 191 -1.98 -19.38 -5.53
N GLN A 192 -1.62 -18.16 -5.95
CA GLN A 192 -0.43 -17.91 -6.74
C GLN A 192 0.45 -16.85 -6.06
N LEU A 193 1.72 -17.19 -5.85
CA LEU A 193 2.71 -16.28 -5.26
C LEU A 193 3.89 -16.15 -6.22
N SER A 194 4.23 -14.91 -6.56
CA SER A 194 5.42 -14.58 -7.35
C SER A 194 6.41 -13.80 -6.49
N LEU A 195 7.68 -14.19 -6.54
CA LEU A 195 8.77 -13.59 -5.77
C LEU A 195 9.84 -13.04 -6.71
N GLY A 196 10.24 -11.78 -6.55
CA GLY A 196 11.16 -11.17 -7.51
C GLY A 196 11.93 -9.97 -7.04
N ASN A 197 13.15 -9.82 -7.57
CA ASN A 197 13.91 -8.58 -7.54
C ASN A 197 13.61 -7.76 -8.81
N TYR A 198 13.04 -6.57 -8.61
CA TYR A 198 12.74 -5.62 -9.68
C TYR A 198 13.53 -4.31 -9.54
N SER A 199 14.50 -4.29 -8.63
CA SER A 199 15.39 -3.15 -8.45
C SER A 199 16.48 -3.09 -9.55
N GLY A 200 17.18 -1.96 -9.62
CA GLY A 200 18.39 -1.85 -10.46
C GLY A 200 19.61 -2.62 -9.93
N SER A 201 19.51 -3.24 -8.74
CA SER A 201 20.63 -3.91 -8.08
C SER A 201 20.66 -5.41 -8.35
N THR A 202 21.88 -5.98 -8.31
CA THR A 202 22.16 -7.38 -8.67
C THR A 202 21.51 -8.40 -7.74
N THR A 203 21.35 -8.09 -6.44
CA THR A 203 20.76 -9.00 -5.46
C THR A 203 19.87 -8.24 -4.49
N ARG A 204 18.74 -8.86 -4.14
CA ARG A 204 17.77 -8.43 -3.13
C ARG A 204 17.26 -9.59 -2.32
N ASN A 205 16.78 -9.30 -1.11
CA ASN A 205 16.35 -10.33 -0.17
C ASN A 205 14.85 -10.21 0.10
N ILE A 206 14.12 -11.31 0.01
CA ILE A 206 12.81 -11.44 0.64
C ILE A 206 13.04 -12.24 1.91
N ASN A 207 12.82 -11.63 3.07
CA ASN A 207 13.03 -12.22 4.37
C ASN A 207 11.68 -12.68 4.94
N ILE A 208 11.49 -13.99 5.10
CA ILE A 208 10.32 -14.56 5.76
C ILE A 208 10.63 -14.65 7.26
N ALA A 209 9.91 -13.84 8.05
CA ALA A 209 10.17 -13.70 9.47
C ALA A 209 10.00 -15.03 10.24
N ASN A 210 10.69 -15.15 11.37
CA ASN A 210 10.51 -16.29 12.27
C ASN A 210 9.04 -16.44 12.68
N GLY A 211 8.55 -17.68 12.73
CA GLY A 211 7.14 -17.99 13.04
C GLY A 211 6.16 -17.70 11.89
N THR A 212 6.62 -17.18 10.75
CA THR A 212 5.79 -16.96 9.56
C THR A 212 5.85 -18.16 8.64
N THR A 213 4.67 -18.69 8.28
CA THR A 213 4.52 -19.73 7.26
C THR A 213 3.68 -19.20 6.11
N LEU A 214 4.23 -19.25 4.90
CA LEU A 214 3.54 -18.94 3.65
C LEU A 214 3.17 -20.26 2.97
N VAL A 215 1.92 -20.44 2.57
CA VAL A 215 1.46 -21.62 1.83
C VAL A 215 0.95 -21.19 0.47
N VAL A 216 1.51 -21.77 -0.59
CA VAL A 216 1.14 -21.49 -1.98
C VAL A 216 0.48 -22.72 -2.56
N HIS A 217 -0.81 -22.62 -2.86
CA HIS A 217 -1.65 -23.76 -3.23
C HIS A 217 -1.47 -24.18 -4.70
N ASP A 218 -1.40 -23.23 -5.63
CA ASP A 218 -1.44 -23.53 -7.06
C ASP A 218 -0.08 -23.34 -7.74
N LYS A 219 0.52 -22.15 -7.59
CA LYS A 219 1.80 -21.86 -8.27
C LYS A 219 2.68 -20.91 -7.49
N LEU A 220 3.87 -21.40 -7.13
CA LEU A 220 4.97 -20.57 -6.65
C LEU A 220 5.88 -20.22 -7.84
N MET A 221 5.96 -18.94 -8.17
CA MET A 221 6.83 -18.44 -9.21
C MET A 221 7.95 -17.62 -8.61
N PHE A 222 9.15 -17.87 -9.07
CA PHE A 222 10.25 -16.96 -8.87
C PHE A 222 10.50 -16.23 -10.19
N LYS A 223 10.30 -14.91 -10.21
CA LYS A 223 10.35 -14.09 -11.42
C LYS A 223 10.77 -12.67 -11.11
N GLY A 224 11.60 -12.08 -11.97
CA GLY A 224 12.09 -10.71 -11.80
C GLY A 224 13.20 -10.39 -12.80
N ASN A 225 13.93 -9.31 -12.54
CA ASN A 225 14.94 -8.79 -13.46
C ASN A 225 16.38 -9.19 -13.09
N LYS A 226 16.59 -9.61 -11.83
CA LYS A 226 17.89 -9.77 -11.16
C LYS A 226 17.77 -10.81 -10.05
N ASN A 227 18.89 -11.17 -9.43
CA ASN A 227 18.91 -12.26 -8.45
C ASN A 227 18.08 -11.91 -7.20
N ILE A 228 17.42 -12.92 -6.67
CA ILE A 228 16.70 -12.87 -5.40
C ILE A 228 17.26 -13.90 -4.44
N THR A 229 17.34 -13.53 -3.16
CA THR A 229 17.67 -14.41 -2.04
C THR A 229 16.42 -14.56 -1.17
N LEU A 230 16.08 -15.80 -0.79
CA LEU A 230 15.02 -16.07 0.18
C LEU A 230 15.66 -16.30 1.56
N ASP A 231 15.56 -15.30 2.42
CA ASP A 231 16.17 -15.28 3.76
C ASP A 231 15.14 -15.40 4.87
N GLY A 232 15.62 -15.50 6.10
CA GLY A 232 14.81 -15.57 7.30
C GLY A 232 14.77 -16.96 7.92
N GLN A 233 13.93 -17.10 8.94
CA GLN A 233 13.71 -18.35 9.69
C GLN A 233 12.27 -18.86 9.51
N GLY A 234 11.48 -18.19 8.69
CA GLY A 234 10.15 -18.64 8.32
C GLY A 234 10.16 -19.71 7.24
N LEU A 235 8.98 -20.25 6.97
CA LEU A 235 8.76 -21.38 6.08
C LEU A 235 7.92 -20.95 4.86
N LEU A 236 8.36 -21.34 3.67
CA LEU A 236 7.59 -21.26 2.43
C LEU A 236 7.21 -22.66 1.99
N ILE A 237 5.91 -22.95 1.90
CA ILE A 237 5.38 -24.24 1.46
C ILE A 237 4.76 -24.07 0.07
N ALA A 238 5.28 -24.79 -0.93
CA ALA A 238 4.64 -24.94 -2.23
C ALA A 238 3.87 -26.26 -2.28
N LYS A 239 2.55 -26.17 -2.44
CA LYS A 239 1.67 -27.33 -2.66
C LYS A 239 1.36 -27.59 -4.13
N GLY A 240 1.51 -26.58 -4.98
CA GLY A 240 1.36 -26.68 -6.42
C GLY A 240 2.71 -26.60 -7.15
N ASP A 241 2.68 -26.13 -8.38
CA ASP A 241 3.87 -26.05 -9.24
C ASP A 241 4.87 -25.00 -8.73
N VAL A 242 6.15 -25.28 -8.92
CA VAL A 242 7.25 -24.35 -8.67
C VAL A 242 7.94 -24.03 -9.99
N SER A 243 7.99 -22.75 -10.35
CA SER A 243 8.62 -22.32 -11.60
C SER A 243 9.61 -21.19 -11.37
N PHE A 244 10.72 -21.24 -12.08
CA PHE A 244 11.75 -20.21 -12.10
C PHE A 244 11.81 -19.55 -13.48
N ASP A 245 11.67 -18.23 -13.55
CA ASP A 245 11.63 -17.45 -14.80
C ASP A 245 12.82 -16.49 -14.88
N ASN A 246 13.84 -16.87 -15.66
CA ASN A 246 14.99 -16.04 -16.05
C ASN A 246 15.65 -15.23 -14.91
N MET A 247 15.98 -15.91 -13.80
CA MET A 247 16.77 -15.32 -12.70
C MET A 247 17.75 -16.33 -12.12
N SER A 248 18.87 -15.84 -11.58
CA SER A 248 19.72 -16.66 -10.70
C SER A 248 19.25 -16.54 -9.25
N TYR A 249 19.26 -17.66 -8.53
CA TYR A 249 18.84 -17.75 -7.14
C TYR A 249 20.06 -17.90 -6.26
N ASN A 250 20.21 -16.99 -5.30
CA ASN A 250 21.27 -17.10 -4.32
C ASN A 250 20.78 -18.00 -3.17
N ALA A 251 21.70 -18.75 -2.57
CA ALA A 251 21.41 -19.45 -1.32
C ALA A 251 21.00 -18.42 -0.26
N GLY A 252 19.84 -18.64 0.35
CA GLY A 252 19.38 -17.88 1.51
C GLY A 252 19.07 -18.82 2.66
N THR A 253 18.56 -18.27 3.77
CA THR A 253 18.33 -19.04 5.00
C THR A 253 16.91 -19.53 5.20
N ALA A 254 15.93 -19.05 4.44
CA ALA A 254 14.54 -19.50 4.61
C ALA A 254 14.35 -20.91 4.06
N GLU A 255 13.46 -21.67 4.70
CA GLU A 255 13.13 -23.02 4.26
C GLU A 255 12.06 -22.99 3.17
N LEU A 256 12.33 -23.68 2.06
CA LEU A 256 11.35 -23.98 1.02
C LEU A 256 10.99 -25.46 1.10
N LEU A 257 9.74 -25.75 1.44
CA LEU A 257 9.17 -27.08 1.44
C LEU A 257 8.25 -27.26 0.23
N ILE A 258 8.50 -28.30 -0.57
CA ILE A 258 7.61 -28.70 -1.67
C ILE A 258 6.80 -29.90 -1.15
N ALA A 259 5.51 -29.67 -0.87
CA ALA A 259 4.64 -30.63 -0.15
C ALA A 259 3.17 -30.58 -0.64
N GLY A 260 2.96 -30.88 -1.92
CA GLY A 260 1.66 -31.07 -2.55
C GLY A 260 1.14 -32.51 -2.41
N ASN A 261 -0.18 -32.66 -2.54
CA ASN A 261 -0.84 -33.98 -2.57
C ASN A 261 -1.06 -34.49 -4.00
N GLU A 262 -0.77 -33.66 -5.00
CA GLU A 262 -0.86 -33.98 -6.42
C GLU A 262 0.54 -33.92 -7.06
N ASN A 263 0.63 -34.26 -8.34
CA ASN A 263 1.89 -34.12 -9.07
C ASN A 263 2.31 -32.65 -9.09
N GLN A 264 3.52 -32.36 -8.61
CA GLN A 264 4.11 -31.03 -8.64
C GLN A 264 5.20 -30.96 -9.69
N THR A 265 5.15 -29.93 -10.54
CA THR A 265 6.20 -29.66 -11.51
C THR A 265 7.21 -28.69 -10.94
N LEU A 266 8.48 -29.03 -11.06
CA LEU A 266 9.60 -28.10 -10.89
C LEU A 266 10.11 -27.72 -12.28
N SER A 267 9.98 -26.44 -12.65
CA SER A 267 10.35 -25.97 -14.00
C SER A 267 11.22 -24.73 -13.96
N SER A 268 12.09 -24.58 -14.98
CA SER A 268 12.87 -23.38 -15.19
C SER A 268 12.82 -22.99 -16.66
N ASN A 269 12.47 -21.73 -16.96
CA ASN A 269 12.77 -21.14 -18.25
C ASN A 269 14.22 -20.66 -18.21
N GLY A 270 15.08 -21.28 -19.03
CA GLY A 270 16.49 -20.92 -19.11
C GLY A 270 16.70 -19.41 -19.32
N ALA A 271 17.77 -18.89 -18.72
CA ALA A 271 18.18 -17.50 -18.88
C ALA A 271 18.78 -17.23 -20.27
#